data_AF-A0A176WQ77-F1
#
_entry.id   AF-A0A176WQ77-F1
#
_cell.length_a   1.000
_cell.length_b   1.000
_cell.length_c   1.000
_cell.angle_alpha   90.00
_cell.angle_beta   90.00
_cell.angle_gamma   90.00
#
_symmetry.space_group_name_H-M   'P 1'
#
loop_
_entity.id
_entity.type
_entity.pdbx_description
1 polymer ?
#
loop_
_entity_poly.entity_id
_entity_poly.type
_entity_poly.pdbx_seq_one_letter_code
_entity_poly.pdbx_strand_id
1 'polypeptide(L)'
;MEASSVGDRRNKLDQMESSACLRKPDVAGADDASSLRFATSAGVFHFDPEAFIADVVNSVNDLIVGGFDSFEEFAAESLNLQHEEARSALQNGVDKIYNKVKDNIDEHLSLWESSCRQHYFNVTSDAEILNTSDNKADDQGRPRESAGIEELQEQDELLNKELCSLRSQLIMAERDASRMRRELTSLRKMTIKRKMLCDLKSVAHLDSSLLAEVTKSASLLQIKLEKASSLVQGPKLQTDSIEILQMPPHAENIAVDPKIMQFLS
;
A
#
# COMPACT_ATOMS: atom_id res chain seq x y z
N MET A 1 -13.49 -11.83 3.82
CA MET A 1 -12.42 -11.09 4.51
C MET A 1 -11.11 -11.66 3.97
N GLU A 2 -10.65 -11.18 2.82
CA GLU A 2 -9.43 -11.68 2.16
C GLU A 2 -8.62 -10.46 1.74
N ALA A 3 -7.70 -10.04 2.60
CA ALA A 3 -6.69 -9.02 2.31
C ALA A 3 -5.51 -9.05 3.30
N SER A 4 -5.39 -10.09 4.14
CA SER A 4 -4.47 -10.07 5.29
C SER A 4 -3.08 -10.65 5.03
N SER A 5 -2.87 -11.38 3.92
CA SER A 5 -1.61 -12.15 3.74
C SER A 5 -0.48 -11.34 3.06
N VAL A 6 -0.79 -10.56 2.02
CA VAL A 6 0.20 -9.75 1.27
C VAL A 6 0.88 -8.68 2.15
N GLY A 7 0.16 -8.21 3.18
CA GLY A 7 0.71 -7.23 4.12
C GLY A 7 1.74 -7.82 5.08
N ASP A 8 1.69 -9.12 5.37
CA ASP A 8 2.42 -9.67 6.51
C ASP A 8 3.89 -9.91 6.20
N ARG A 9 4.23 -10.48 5.02
CA ARG A 9 5.63 -10.64 4.59
C ARG A 9 6.31 -9.31 4.27
N ARG A 10 5.60 -8.39 3.61
CA ARG A 10 6.10 -7.03 3.31
C ARG A 10 6.34 -6.21 4.58
N ASN A 11 5.39 -6.23 5.53
CA ASN A 11 5.58 -5.55 6.82
C ASN A 11 6.70 -6.16 7.66
N LYS A 12 6.93 -7.48 7.55
CA LYS A 12 8.03 -8.16 8.25
C LYS A 12 9.39 -7.83 7.63
N LEU A 13 9.43 -7.64 6.31
CA LEU A 13 10.58 -7.09 5.59
C LEU A 13 10.87 -5.65 6.03
N ASP A 14 9.86 -4.77 6.03
CA ASP A 14 9.99 -3.37 6.45
C ASP A 14 10.43 -3.26 7.93
N GLN A 15 9.96 -4.15 8.81
CA GLN A 15 10.41 -4.22 10.21
C GLN A 15 11.84 -4.76 10.35
N MET A 16 12.24 -5.71 9.51
CA MET A 16 13.61 -6.23 9.48
C MET A 16 14.58 -5.23 8.85
N GLU A 17 14.19 -4.50 7.81
CA GLU A 17 14.98 -3.43 7.19
C GLU A 17 15.12 -2.21 8.10
N SER A 18 14.07 -1.84 8.86
CA SER A 18 14.19 -0.86 9.96
C SER A 18 15.19 -1.29 11.04
N SER A 19 15.35 -2.60 11.25
CA SER A 19 16.30 -3.16 12.23
C SER A 19 17.70 -3.37 11.64
N ALA A 20 17.82 -3.62 10.33
CA ALA A 20 19.08 -3.80 9.61
C ALA A 20 19.77 -2.46 9.34
N CYS A 21 19.00 -1.40 9.06
CA CYS A 21 19.48 -0.01 8.99
C CYS A 21 20.03 0.52 10.33
N LEU A 22 19.85 -0.21 11.44
CA LEU A 22 20.39 0.09 12.76
C LEU A 22 21.55 -0.82 13.20
N ARG A 23 22.04 -1.72 12.35
CA ARG A 23 23.41 -2.24 12.55
C ARG A 23 24.38 -1.16 12.10
N LYS A 24 24.59 -0.19 12.99
CA LYS A 24 25.82 0.60 12.98
C LYS A 24 26.97 -0.40 12.86
N PRO A 25 27.88 -0.24 11.90
CA PRO A 25 29.12 -0.97 11.95
C PRO A 25 29.75 -0.67 13.31
N ASP A 26 29.87 -1.69 14.16
CA ASP A 26 30.82 -1.70 15.28
C ASP A 26 32.22 -1.70 14.63
N VAL A 27 32.59 -0.55 14.08
CA VAL A 27 33.93 -0.26 13.62
C VAL A 27 34.41 0.85 14.52
N ALA A 28 34.83 0.42 15.70
CA ALA A 28 35.83 1.14 16.45
C ALA A 28 37.05 1.31 15.52
N GLY A 29 37.18 2.50 14.93
CA GLY A 29 38.37 2.96 14.22
C GLY A 29 38.38 2.83 12.69
N ALA A 30 37.41 3.41 11.99
CA ALA A 30 37.55 3.70 10.56
C ALA A 30 37.64 5.20 10.32
N ASP A 31 38.85 5.60 9.92
CA ASP A 31 39.31 6.97 9.70
C ASP A 31 38.51 7.72 8.62
N ASP A 32 38.48 9.05 8.75
CA ASP A 32 37.95 10.05 7.82
C ASP A 32 38.32 9.82 6.33
N ALA A 33 39.35 9.02 6.05
CA ALA A 33 39.83 8.69 4.71
C ALA A 33 38.86 7.80 3.90
N SER A 34 38.09 6.92 4.54
CA SER A 34 37.14 6.03 3.83
C SER A 34 35.92 6.81 3.33
N SER A 35 35.45 7.78 4.11
CA SER A 35 34.33 8.64 3.74
C SER A 35 34.71 9.62 2.63
N LEU A 36 35.97 10.07 2.59
CA LEU A 36 36.47 10.95 1.54
C LEU A 36 36.57 10.21 0.18
N ARG A 37 37.00 8.94 0.17
CA ARG A 37 37.16 8.13 -1.06
C ARG A 37 35.82 7.78 -1.73
N PHE A 38 34.79 7.51 -0.94
CA PHE A 38 33.45 7.25 -1.49
C PHE A 38 32.81 8.51 -2.06
N ALA A 39 33.02 9.67 -1.44
CA ALA A 39 32.61 10.96 -1.99
C ALA A 39 33.32 11.28 -3.33
N THR A 40 34.60 10.90 -3.48
CA THR A 40 35.32 11.05 -4.77
C THR A 40 34.80 10.09 -5.84
N SER A 41 34.37 8.87 -5.47
CA SER A 41 33.84 7.88 -6.41
C SER A 41 32.54 8.33 -7.09
N ALA A 42 31.68 9.10 -6.42
CA ALA A 42 30.46 9.65 -7.01
C ALA A 42 30.75 10.63 -8.17
N GLY A 43 31.90 11.33 -8.12
CA GLY A 43 32.37 12.18 -9.20
C GLY A 43 32.87 11.42 -10.44
N VAL A 44 33.34 10.19 -10.26
CA VAL A 44 33.87 9.32 -11.34
C VAL A 44 32.76 8.49 -11.98
N PHE A 45 31.83 7.96 -11.18
CA PHE A 45 30.78 7.07 -11.66
C PHE A 45 29.50 7.80 -12.10
N HIS A 46 29.38 9.10 -11.81
CA HIS A 46 28.17 9.92 -12.06
C HIS A 46 26.90 9.42 -11.35
N PHE A 47 27.04 8.47 -10.42
CA PHE A 47 26.00 8.00 -9.50
C PHE A 47 26.63 7.76 -8.13
N ASP A 48 25.80 7.78 -7.09
CA ASP A 48 26.22 7.43 -5.73
C ASP A 48 26.36 5.89 -5.61
N PRO A 49 27.56 5.34 -5.38
CA PRO A 49 27.71 3.90 -5.36
C PRO A 49 27.08 3.24 -4.14
N GLU A 50 26.89 3.94 -3.00
CA GLU A 50 26.13 3.37 -1.88
C GLU A 50 24.65 3.25 -2.24
N ALA A 51 24.09 4.27 -2.90
CA ALA A 51 22.71 4.22 -3.39
C ALA A 51 22.53 3.08 -4.41
N PHE A 52 23.49 2.90 -5.32
CA PHE A 52 23.45 1.79 -6.28
C PHE A 52 23.48 0.42 -5.60
N ILE A 53 24.38 0.21 -4.64
CA ILE A 53 24.47 -1.05 -3.89
C ILE A 53 23.15 -1.34 -3.18
N ALA A 54 22.59 -0.34 -2.49
CA ALA A 54 21.30 -0.46 -1.80
C ALA A 54 20.15 -0.80 -2.76
N ASP A 55 20.09 -0.14 -3.92
CA ASP A 55 19.07 -0.39 -4.93
C ASP A 55 19.13 -1.84 -5.47
N VAL A 56 20.33 -2.36 -5.70
CA VAL A 56 20.51 -3.76 -6.13
C VAL A 56 20.03 -4.74 -5.05
N VAL A 57 20.41 -4.51 -3.79
CA VAL A 57 20.01 -5.36 -2.66
C VAL A 57 18.49 -5.36 -2.49
N ASN A 58 17.87 -4.18 -2.51
CA ASN A 58 16.42 -4.01 -2.42
C ASN A 58 15.71 -4.69 -3.59
N SER A 59 16.23 -4.54 -4.81
CA SER A 59 15.66 -5.17 -6.01
C SER A 59 15.69 -6.70 -5.94
N VAL A 60 16.78 -7.27 -5.43
CA VAL A 60 16.89 -8.73 -5.23
C VAL A 60 15.92 -9.20 -4.15
N ASN A 61 15.79 -8.46 -3.04
CA ASN A 61 14.87 -8.78 -1.96
C ASN A 61 13.40 -8.74 -2.45
N ASP A 62 13.03 -7.71 -3.21
CA ASP A 62 11.72 -7.57 -3.84
C ASP A 62 11.40 -8.72 -4.79
N LEU A 63 12.38 -9.16 -5.59
CA LEU A 63 12.23 -10.29 -6.50
C LEU A 63 11.93 -11.60 -5.74
N ILE A 64 12.64 -11.83 -4.64
CA ILE A 64 12.45 -13.04 -3.83
C ILE A 64 11.07 -13.01 -3.19
N VAL A 65 10.69 -11.91 -2.53
CA VAL A 65 9.38 -11.77 -1.90
C VAL A 65 8.26 -11.97 -2.93
N GLY A 66 8.31 -11.26 -4.06
CA GLY A 66 7.32 -11.37 -5.12
C GLY A 66 7.26 -12.77 -5.75
N GLY A 67 8.41 -13.43 -5.90
CA GLY A 67 8.50 -14.79 -6.42
C GLY A 67 7.86 -15.83 -5.50
N PHE A 68 8.10 -15.74 -4.19
CA PHE A 68 7.50 -16.64 -3.21
C PHE A 68 6.01 -16.37 -2.99
N ASP A 69 5.57 -15.11 -3.04
CA ASP A 69 4.14 -14.76 -3.01
C ASP A 69 3.41 -15.36 -4.22
N SER A 70 3.98 -15.20 -5.42
CA SER A 70 3.41 -15.76 -6.65
C SER A 70 3.39 -17.29 -6.64
N PHE A 71 4.42 -17.92 -6.08
CA PHE A 71 4.48 -19.37 -5.91
C PHE A 71 3.39 -19.87 -4.94
N GLU A 72 3.18 -19.19 -3.81
CA GLU A 72 2.14 -19.56 -2.86
C GLU A 72 0.75 -19.45 -3.49
N GLU A 73 0.47 -18.35 -4.19
CA GLU A 73 -0.80 -18.14 -4.90
C GLU A 73 -1.04 -19.24 -5.93
N PHE A 74 -0.03 -19.50 -6.79
CA PHE A 74 -0.09 -20.55 -7.80
C PHE A 74 -0.28 -21.95 -7.19
N ALA A 75 0.41 -22.26 -6.09
CA ALA A 75 0.31 -23.54 -5.42
C ALA A 75 -1.05 -23.73 -4.74
N ALA A 76 -1.61 -22.68 -4.13
CA ALA A 76 -2.94 -22.72 -3.52
C ALA A 76 -4.03 -22.97 -4.57
N GLU A 77 -3.93 -22.31 -5.73
CA GLU A 77 -4.84 -22.52 -6.87
C GLU A 77 -4.71 -23.93 -7.46
N SER A 78 -3.48 -24.37 -7.73
CA SER A 78 -3.21 -25.67 -8.37
C SER A 78 -3.65 -26.85 -7.52
N LEU A 79 -3.54 -26.73 -6.19
CA LEU A 79 -3.94 -27.77 -5.24
C LEU A 79 -5.42 -27.70 -4.86
N ASN A 80 -6.16 -26.69 -5.36
CA ASN A 80 -7.57 -26.43 -5.04
C ASN A 80 -7.86 -26.55 -3.54
N LEU A 81 -7.02 -25.90 -2.72
CA LEU A 81 -7.10 -25.98 -1.27
C LEU A 81 -8.30 -25.18 -0.76
N GLN A 82 -9.44 -25.87 -0.65
CA GLN A 82 -10.69 -25.32 -0.09
C GLN A 82 -10.66 -25.22 1.45
N HIS A 83 -9.74 -25.95 2.09
CA HIS A 83 -9.64 -26.02 3.55
C HIS A 83 -8.55 -25.07 4.07
N GLU A 84 -8.93 -24.23 5.03
CA GLU A 84 -8.06 -23.23 5.65
C GLU A 84 -6.81 -23.85 6.29
N GLU A 85 -6.93 -25.02 6.92
CA GLU A 85 -5.80 -25.74 7.53
C GLU A 85 -4.74 -26.14 6.50
N ALA A 86 -5.17 -26.58 5.31
CA ALA A 86 -4.26 -26.96 4.24
C ALA A 86 -3.57 -25.74 3.61
N ARG A 87 -4.29 -24.62 3.49
CA ARG A 87 -3.74 -23.34 3.03
C ARG A 87 -2.71 -22.78 4.02
N SER A 88 -3.00 -22.84 5.32
CA SER A 88 -2.06 -22.44 6.38
C SER A 88 -0.83 -23.34 6.43
N ALA A 89 -0.99 -24.65 6.23
CA ALA A 89 0.14 -25.59 6.15
C ALA A 89 1.04 -25.30 4.93
N LEU A 90 0.44 -24.98 3.77
CA LEU A 90 1.17 -24.54 2.58
C LEU A 90 1.95 -23.26 2.86
N GLN A 91 1.29 -22.23 3.39
CA GLN A 91 1.93 -20.96 3.74
C GLN A 91 3.12 -21.16 4.68
N ASN A 92 2.96 -21.95 5.75
CA ASN A 92 4.04 -22.25 6.68
C ASN A 92 5.20 -23.01 6.02
N GLY A 93 4.89 -23.92 5.09
CA GLY A 93 5.89 -24.60 4.27
C GLY A 93 6.67 -23.64 3.38
N VAL A 94 5.96 -22.75 2.68
CA VAL A 94 6.54 -21.71 1.81
C VAL A 94 7.42 -20.76 2.63
N ASP A 95 6.94 -20.29 3.78
CA ASP A 95 7.68 -19.39 4.67
C ASP A 95 8.99 -20.00 5.17
N LYS A 96 9.00 -21.30 5.49
CA LYS A 96 10.23 -22.00 5.90
C LYS A 96 11.26 -22.06 4.77
N ILE A 97 10.83 -22.25 3.53
CA ILE A 97 11.72 -22.27 2.37
C ILE A 97 12.20 -20.85 2.08
N TYR A 98 11.28 -19.87 2.08
CA TYR A 98 11.58 -18.46 1.91
C TYR A 98 12.66 -18.00 2.89
N ASN A 99 12.52 -18.28 4.19
CA ASN A 99 13.49 -17.85 5.19
C ASN A 99 14.89 -18.46 4.92
N LYS A 100 14.97 -19.74 4.55
CA LYS A 100 16.25 -20.37 4.21
C LYS A 100 16.91 -19.78 2.97
N VAL A 101 16.11 -19.49 1.95
CA VAL A 101 16.60 -18.88 0.71
C VAL A 101 17.04 -17.44 0.98
N LYS A 102 16.25 -16.69 1.75
CA LYS A 102 16.57 -15.33 2.19
C LYS A 102 17.89 -15.30 2.96
N ASP A 103 18.04 -16.13 4.00
CA ASP A 103 19.25 -16.16 4.83
C ASP A 103 20.51 -16.41 3.97
N ASN A 104 20.43 -17.36 3.04
CA ASN A 104 21.54 -17.68 2.13
C ASN A 104 21.84 -16.54 1.15
N ILE A 105 20.80 -15.87 0.64
CA ILE A 105 20.98 -14.74 -0.27
C ILE A 105 21.53 -13.52 0.49
N ASP A 106 21.04 -13.24 1.69
CA ASP A 106 21.52 -12.16 2.54
C ASP A 106 23.02 -12.33 2.87
N GLU A 107 23.48 -13.56 3.12
CA GLU A 107 24.92 -13.86 3.31
C GLU A 107 25.74 -13.53 2.05
N HIS A 108 25.29 -13.99 0.89
CA HIS A 108 25.97 -13.73 -0.37
C HIS A 108 25.93 -12.26 -0.79
N LEU A 109 24.82 -11.58 -0.55
CA LEU A 109 24.69 -10.14 -0.80
C LEU A 109 25.62 -9.36 0.13
N SER A 110 25.72 -9.72 1.41
CA SER A 110 26.65 -9.05 2.33
C SER A 110 28.11 -9.15 1.87
N LEU A 111 28.52 -10.34 1.40
CA LEU A 111 29.86 -10.54 0.81
C LEU A 111 30.05 -9.73 -0.49
N TRP A 112 29.02 -9.70 -1.33
CA TRP A 112 29.01 -8.91 -2.56
C TRP A 112 29.12 -7.40 -2.29
N GLU A 113 28.34 -6.87 -1.36
CA GLU A 113 28.38 -5.46 -0.97
C GLU A 113 29.76 -5.07 -0.42
N SER A 114 30.34 -5.91 0.45
CA SER A 114 31.70 -5.70 0.96
C SER A 114 32.72 -5.67 -0.17
N SER A 115 32.58 -6.56 -1.16
CA SER A 115 33.46 -6.60 -2.33
C SER A 115 33.28 -5.35 -3.21
N CYS A 116 32.05 -4.86 -3.39
CA CYS A 116 31.76 -3.62 -4.08
C CYS A 116 32.44 -2.41 -3.44
N ARG A 117 32.32 -2.27 -2.12
CA ARG A 117 32.95 -1.17 -1.39
C ARG A 117 34.48 -1.24 -1.42
N GLN A 118 35.06 -2.44 -1.37
CA GLN A 118 36.51 -2.61 -1.29
C GLN A 118 37.23 -2.57 -2.64
N HIS A 119 36.58 -3.05 -3.71
CA HIS A 119 37.26 -3.34 -4.97
C HIS A 119 36.64 -2.66 -6.19
N TYR A 120 35.31 -2.57 -6.28
CA TYR A 120 34.65 -2.09 -7.50
C TYR A 120 34.43 -0.58 -7.51
N PHE A 121 34.12 0.01 -6.35
CA PHE A 121 33.91 1.46 -6.21
C PHE A 121 35.05 2.16 -5.48
N ASN A 122 36.11 1.44 -5.15
CA ASN A 122 37.31 2.00 -4.56
C ASN A 122 38.17 2.66 -5.65
N VAL A 123 37.97 3.95 -5.84
CA VAL A 123 38.79 4.76 -6.75
C VAL A 123 40.17 4.93 -6.09
N THR A 124 41.19 4.31 -6.67
CA THR A 124 42.58 4.56 -6.26
C THR A 124 42.99 5.97 -6.69
N SER A 125 43.90 6.60 -5.93
CA SER A 125 44.34 7.97 -6.19
C SER A 125 44.88 8.18 -7.62
N ASP A 126 45.34 7.11 -8.28
CA ASP A 126 45.79 7.13 -9.67
C ASP A 126 44.68 7.42 -10.69
N ALA A 127 43.42 7.05 -10.38
CA ALA A 127 42.25 7.35 -11.21
C ALA A 127 41.70 8.77 -10.98
N GLU A 128 41.93 9.34 -9.78
CA GLU A 128 41.64 10.76 -9.51
C GLU A 128 42.51 11.66 -10.39
N ILE A 129 43.80 11.31 -10.57
CA ILE A 129 44.76 12.08 -11.38
C ILE A 129 44.34 12.13 -12.86
N LEU A 130 43.76 11.05 -13.40
CA LEU A 130 43.27 11.01 -14.79
C LEU A 130 42.06 11.93 -15.02
N ASN A 131 41.20 12.11 -14.01
CA ASN A 131 40.01 12.95 -14.11
C ASN A 131 40.24 14.42 -13.71
N THR A 132 41.28 14.71 -12.91
CA THR A 132 41.62 16.09 -12.50
C THR A 132 42.65 16.76 -13.39
N SER A 133 43.40 16.01 -14.22
CA SER A 133 44.21 16.65 -15.26
C SER A 133 43.26 17.16 -16.35
N ASP A 134 43.37 18.43 -16.71
CA ASP A 134 42.62 19.14 -17.76
C ASP A 134 42.64 18.50 -19.17
N ASN A 135 43.10 17.25 -19.30
CA ASN A 135 43.01 16.46 -20.50
C ASN A 135 41.68 15.69 -20.53
N LYS A 136 40.57 16.40 -20.71
CA LYS A 136 39.40 15.80 -21.36
C LYS A 136 39.77 15.50 -22.82
N ALA A 137 40.50 14.41 -23.03
CA ALA A 137 40.55 13.77 -24.33
C ALA A 137 39.12 13.32 -24.66
N ASP A 138 38.69 13.60 -25.88
CA ASP A 138 37.51 12.96 -26.47
C ASP A 138 37.64 11.42 -26.36
N ASP A 139 36.54 10.69 -26.49
CA ASP A 139 36.39 9.21 -26.43
C ASP A 139 37.33 8.45 -27.41
N GLN A 140 38.14 9.19 -28.18
CA GLN A 140 39.14 8.72 -29.14
C GLN A 140 40.60 9.11 -28.80
N GLY A 141 40.87 9.63 -27.60
CA GLY A 141 42.24 9.85 -27.10
C GLY A 141 43.02 10.97 -27.81
N ARG A 142 42.35 11.90 -28.49
CA ARG A 142 43.01 13.06 -29.10
C ARG A 142 43.14 14.22 -28.10
N PRO A 143 44.26 14.97 -28.11
CA PRO A 143 44.35 16.24 -27.41
C PRO A 143 43.24 17.15 -27.93
N ARG A 144 42.43 17.71 -27.02
CA ARG A 144 41.40 18.69 -27.38
C ARG A 144 42.12 19.91 -27.92
N GLU A 145 42.18 20.04 -29.25
CA GLU A 145 42.61 21.29 -29.89
C GLU A 145 41.75 22.39 -29.28
N SER A 146 42.39 23.45 -28.78
CA SER A 146 41.72 24.53 -28.07
C SER A 146 40.63 25.12 -28.98
N ALA A 147 39.38 24.71 -28.75
CA ALA A 147 38.22 25.28 -29.42
C ALA A 147 38.30 26.79 -29.29
N GLY A 148 38.14 27.50 -30.40
CA GLY A 148 38.15 28.97 -30.39
C GLY A 148 37.09 29.48 -29.42
N ILE A 149 37.33 30.64 -28.81
CA ILE A 149 36.39 31.27 -27.86
C ILE A 149 34.97 31.35 -28.44
N GLU A 150 34.86 31.54 -29.76
CA GLU A 150 33.62 31.58 -30.53
C GLU A 150 32.88 30.23 -30.56
N GLU A 151 33.59 29.12 -30.74
CA GLU A 151 33.02 27.76 -30.74
C GLU A 151 32.56 27.34 -29.33
N LEU A 152 33.28 27.76 -28.29
CA LEU A 152 32.86 27.57 -26.90
C LEU A 152 31.60 28.37 -26.56
N GLN A 153 31.47 29.60 -27.10
CA GLN A 153 30.27 30.42 -26.93
C GLN A 153 29.06 29.81 -27.64
N GLU A 154 29.23 29.29 -28.86
CA GLU A 154 28.16 28.60 -29.58
C GLU A 154 27.71 27.32 -28.86
N GLN A 155 28.65 26.53 -28.33
CA GLN A 155 28.33 25.34 -27.51
C GLN A 155 27.59 25.71 -26.22
N ASP A 156 28.01 26.77 -25.53
CA ASP A 156 27.36 27.24 -24.31
C ASP A 156 25.94 27.77 -24.59
N GLU A 157 25.74 28.48 -25.69
CA GLU A 157 24.41 28.91 -26.12
C GLU A 157 23.49 27.74 -26.47
N LEU A 158 24.00 26.70 -27.13
CA LEU A 158 23.24 25.49 -27.44
C LEU A 158 22.88 24.73 -26.17
N LEU A 159 23.82 24.55 -25.24
CA LEU A 159 23.58 23.91 -23.96
C LEU A 159 22.55 24.68 -23.13
N ASN A 160 22.63 26.01 -23.13
CA ASN A 160 21.69 26.85 -22.42
C ASN A 160 20.27 26.76 -23.03
N LYS A 161 20.15 26.70 -24.36
CA LYS A 161 18.87 26.45 -25.05
C LYS A 161 18.30 25.08 -24.69
N GLU A 162 19.12 24.03 -24.64
CA GLU A 162 18.70 22.69 -24.24
C GLU A 162 18.25 22.66 -22.76
N LEU A 163 19.00 23.29 -21.85
CA LEU A 163 18.62 23.44 -20.45
C LEU A 163 17.29 24.19 -20.29
N CYS A 164 17.04 25.24 -21.07
CA CYS A 164 15.77 25.96 -21.06
C CYS A 164 14.62 25.07 -21.55
N SER A 165 14.86 24.26 -22.59
CA SER A 165 13.88 23.28 -23.09
C SER A 165 13.56 22.21 -22.04
N LEU A 166 14.58 21.61 -21.43
CA LEU A 166 14.42 20.59 -20.40
C LEU A 166 13.71 21.11 -19.16
N ARG A 167 14.04 22.32 -18.70
CA ARG A 167 13.31 22.98 -17.59
C ARG A 167 11.84 23.20 -17.93
N SER A 168 11.55 23.61 -19.17
CA SER A 168 10.17 23.80 -19.63
C SER A 168 9.42 22.47 -19.69
N GLN A 169 10.07 21.39 -20.14
CA GLN A 169 9.51 20.04 -20.14
C GLN A 169 9.26 19.52 -18.72
N LEU A 170 10.17 19.78 -17.78
CA LEU A 170 9.99 19.42 -16.38
C LEU A 170 8.76 20.09 -15.77
N ILE A 171 8.58 21.40 -15.99
CA ILE A 171 7.39 22.14 -15.51
C ILE A 171 6.10 21.56 -16.12
N MET A 172 6.13 21.20 -17.40
CA MET A 172 5.00 20.54 -18.07
C MET A 172 4.69 19.17 -17.44
N ALA A 173 5.71 18.35 -17.24
CA ALA A 173 5.58 17.03 -16.61
C ALA A 173 5.07 17.13 -15.16
N GLU A 174 5.52 18.12 -14.39
CA GLU A 174 5.04 18.37 -13.03
C GLU A 174 3.57 18.79 -12.99
N ARG A 175 3.14 19.63 -13.94
CA ARG A 175 1.71 19.98 -14.11
C ARG A 175 0.88 18.75 -14.44
N ASP A 176 1.37 17.91 -15.34
CA ASP A 176 0.71 16.70 -15.78
C ASP A 176 0.60 15.68 -14.64
N ALA A 177 1.69 15.46 -13.90
CA ALA A 177 1.70 14.62 -12.70
C ALA A 177 0.72 15.15 -11.63
N SER A 178 0.67 16.47 -11.44
CA SER A 178 -0.27 17.12 -10.51
C SER A 178 -1.72 17.02 -10.96
N ARG A 179 -1.99 17.03 -12.27
CA ARG A 179 -3.32 16.75 -12.84
C ARG A 179 -3.71 15.30 -12.60
N MET A 180 -2.86 14.34 -12.96
CA MET A 180 -3.11 12.91 -12.76
C MET A 180 -3.32 12.57 -11.28
N ARG A 181 -2.53 13.14 -10.36
CA ARG A 181 -2.71 12.93 -8.92
C ARG A 181 -4.07 13.41 -8.41
N ARG A 182 -4.58 14.53 -8.94
CA ARG A 182 -5.92 15.03 -8.63
C ARG A 182 -7.00 14.10 -9.16
N GLU A 183 -6.88 13.64 -10.41
CA GLU A 183 -7.81 12.69 -11.02
C GLU A 183 -7.85 11.37 -10.24
N LEU A 184 -6.69 10.83 -9.88
CA LEU A 184 -6.56 9.60 -9.11
C LEU A 184 -7.21 9.75 -7.72
N THR A 185 -6.99 10.89 -7.06
CA THR A 185 -7.65 11.20 -5.78
C THR A 185 -9.17 11.29 -5.93
N SER A 186 -9.66 11.90 -7.01
CA SER A 186 -11.10 11.97 -7.31
C SER A 186 -11.69 10.58 -7.55
N LEU A 187 -11.04 9.75 -8.36
CA LEU A 187 -11.44 8.38 -8.65
C LEU A 187 -11.46 7.52 -7.39
N ARG A 188 -10.45 7.62 -6.51
CA ARG A 188 -10.44 6.93 -5.21
C ARG A 188 -11.65 7.32 -4.36
N LYS A 189 -11.98 8.62 -4.28
CA LYS A 189 -13.18 9.10 -3.56
C LYS A 189 -14.47 8.53 -4.16
N MET A 190 -14.57 8.47 -5.49
CA MET A 190 -15.74 7.88 -6.16
C MET A 190 -15.86 6.37 -5.90
N THR A 191 -14.76 5.64 -5.93
CA THR A 191 -14.74 4.19 -5.62
C THR A 191 -15.18 3.93 -4.19
N ILE A 192 -14.70 4.71 -3.21
CA ILE A 192 -15.12 4.60 -1.81
C ILE A 192 -16.62 4.88 -1.69
N LYS A 193 -17.13 5.96 -2.29
CA LYS A 193 -18.57 6.28 -2.30
C LYS A 193 -19.40 5.16 -2.94
N ARG A 194 -18.93 4.59 -4.04
CA ARG A 194 -19.62 3.47 -4.72
C ARG A 194 -19.67 2.24 -3.81
N LYS A 195 -18.57 1.90 -3.14
CA LYS A 195 -18.52 0.79 -2.19
C LYS A 195 -19.51 1.01 -1.04
N MET A 196 -19.52 2.20 -0.43
CA MET A 196 -20.50 2.57 0.60
C MET A 196 -21.95 2.44 0.11
N LEU A 197 -22.24 2.83 -1.13
CA LEU A 197 -23.58 2.70 -1.71
C LEU A 197 -23.96 1.23 -1.92
N CYS A 198 -23.03 0.39 -2.39
CA CYS A 198 -23.23 -1.06 -2.47
C CYS A 198 -23.51 -1.69 -1.09
N ASP A 199 -22.75 -1.29 -0.07
CA ASP A 199 -22.93 -1.76 1.31
C ASP A 199 -24.28 -1.29 1.89
N LEU A 200 -24.69 -0.04 1.63
CA LEU A 200 -26.00 0.45 2.05
C LEU A 200 -27.14 -0.30 1.34
N LYS A 201 -26.97 -0.62 0.06
CA LYS A 201 -27.95 -1.38 -0.71
C LYS A 201 -28.11 -2.80 -0.20
N SER A 202 -27.02 -3.46 0.24
CA SER A 202 -27.11 -4.79 0.82
C SER A 202 -27.84 -4.78 2.16
N VAL A 203 -27.59 -3.78 3.01
CA VAL A 203 -28.32 -3.57 4.28
C VAL A 203 -29.81 -3.30 4.03
N ALA A 204 -30.15 -2.40 3.13
CA ALA A 204 -31.56 -2.12 2.79
C ALA A 204 -32.30 -3.35 2.22
N HIS A 205 -31.58 -4.23 1.51
CA HIS A 205 -32.14 -5.49 1.02
C HIS A 205 -32.44 -6.47 2.16
N LEU A 206 -31.58 -6.53 3.18
CA LEU A 206 -31.79 -7.34 4.38
C LEU A 206 -33.02 -6.86 5.16
N ASP A 207 -33.18 -5.55 5.35
CA ASP A 207 -34.34 -4.98 6.05
C ASP A 207 -35.65 -5.28 5.31
N SER A 208 -35.65 -5.18 3.98
CA SER A 208 -36.82 -5.52 3.16
C SER A 208 -37.18 -7.02 3.26
N SER A 209 -36.18 -7.91 3.23
CA SER A 209 -36.38 -9.35 3.42
C SER A 209 -36.93 -9.65 4.82
N LEU A 210 -36.39 -9.01 5.85
CA LEU A 210 -36.82 -9.21 7.24
C LEU A 210 -38.25 -8.69 7.47
N LEU A 211 -38.60 -7.53 6.90
CA LEU A 211 -39.97 -7.01 6.92
C LEU A 211 -40.96 -7.95 6.21
N ALA A 212 -40.57 -8.54 5.08
CA ALA A 212 -41.41 -9.51 4.38
C ALA A 212 -41.65 -10.77 5.22
N GLU A 213 -40.63 -11.26 5.93
CA GLU A 213 -40.73 -12.44 6.79
C GLU A 213 -41.55 -12.18 8.06
N VAL A 214 -41.38 -11.00 8.68
CA VAL A 214 -42.21 -10.53 9.79
C VAL A 214 -43.67 -10.39 9.36
N THR A 215 -43.93 -9.80 8.20
CA THR A 215 -45.29 -9.66 7.66
C THR A 215 -45.94 -11.02 7.44
N LYS A 216 -45.20 -11.98 6.87
CA LYS A 216 -45.66 -13.36 6.69
C LYS A 216 -45.97 -14.05 8.02
N SER A 217 -45.11 -13.88 9.02
CA SER A 217 -45.27 -14.47 10.35
C SER A 217 -46.47 -13.87 11.09
N ALA A 218 -46.65 -12.55 11.01
CA ALA A 218 -47.81 -11.85 11.57
C ALA A 218 -49.13 -12.30 10.92
N SER A 219 -49.14 -12.45 9.58
CA SER A 219 -50.30 -12.99 8.84
C SER A 219 -50.67 -14.39 9.31
N LEU A 220 -49.66 -15.24 9.53
CA LEU A 220 -49.85 -16.63 9.95
C LEU A 220 -50.36 -16.71 11.40
N LEU A 221 -49.89 -15.80 12.27
CA LEU A 221 -50.40 -15.65 13.63
C LEU A 221 -51.86 -15.19 13.64
N GLN A 222 -52.23 -14.22 12.79
CA GLN A 222 -53.61 -13.73 12.68
C GLN A 222 -54.57 -14.86 12.27
N ILE A 223 -54.19 -15.67 11.28
CA ILE A 223 -54.98 -16.84 10.86
C ILE A 223 -55.12 -17.86 12.00
N LYS A 224 -54.04 -18.12 12.74
CA LYS A 224 -54.09 -19.04 13.90
C LYS A 224 -54.96 -18.50 15.02
N LEU A 225 -54.93 -17.19 15.29
CA LEU A 225 -55.73 -16.53 16.30
C LEU A 225 -57.22 -16.56 15.94
N GLU A 226 -57.58 -16.26 14.70
CA GLU A 226 -58.96 -16.37 14.21
C GLU A 226 -59.47 -17.81 14.33
N LYS A 227 -58.66 -18.79 13.95
CA LYS A 227 -58.99 -20.21 14.11
C LYS A 227 -59.16 -20.65 15.58
N ALA A 228 -58.33 -20.13 16.48
CA ALA A 228 -58.46 -20.41 17.91
C ALA A 228 -59.69 -19.70 18.50
N SER A 229 -60.01 -18.49 18.04
CA SER A 229 -61.19 -17.75 18.49
C SER A 229 -62.51 -18.41 18.07
N SER A 230 -62.54 -19.04 16.88
CA SER A 230 -63.71 -19.82 16.42
C SER A 230 -63.85 -21.16 17.15
N LEU A 231 -62.77 -21.69 17.74
CA LEU A 231 -62.80 -22.88 18.62
C LEU A 231 -63.23 -22.55 20.06
N VAL A 232 -63.04 -21.31 20.51
CA VAL A 232 -63.45 -20.84 21.86
C VAL A 232 -64.92 -20.42 21.89
N GLN A 233 -65.58 -20.22 20.74
CA GLN A 233 -67.02 -19.98 20.67
C GLN A 233 -67.84 -21.29 20.66
N GLY A 234 -68.02 -21.88 21.85
CA GLY A 234 -69.15 -22.75 22.17
C GLY A 234 -68.98 -23.51 23.51
N PRO A 235 -69.99 -23.62 24.40
CA PRO A 235 -71.24 -22.86 24.56
C PRO A 235 -71.13 -21.75 25.62
N LYS A 236 -72.10 -20.81 25.58
CA LYS A 236 -72.27 -19.68 26.51
C LYS A 236 -72.25 -20.12 27.98
N LEU A 237 -71.27 -19.63 28.73
CA LEU A 237 -71.46 -19.38 30.16
C LEU A 237 -71.86 -17.91 30.31
N GLN A 238 -73.09 -17.71 30.76
CA GLN A 238 -73.54 -16.44 31.32
C GLN A 238 -72.52 -16.02 32.38
N THR A 239 -71.83 -14.92 32.12
CA THR A 239 -71.15 -14.17 33.17
C THR A 239 -72.08 -13.02 33.49
N ASP A 240 -72.75 -13.17 34.63
CA ASP A 240 -73.49 -12.09 35.26
C ASP A 240 -72.53 -10.93 35.55
N SER A 241 -73.01 -9.75 35.17
CA SER A 241 -72.64 -8.42 35.61
C SER A 241 -71.51 -8.29 36.63
N ILE A 242 -70.38 -7.74 36.19
CA ILE A 242 -69.56 -6.87 37.04
C ILE A 242 -69.49 -5.52 36.35
N GLU A 243 -70.21 -4.58 36.95
CA GLU A 243 -70.20 -3.16 36.65
C GLU A 243 -69.03 -2.50 37.41
N ILE A 244 -68.49 -1.42 36.82
CA ILE A 244 -67.62 -0.37 37.43
C ILE A 244 -66.11 -0.72 37.42
N LEU A 245 -65.17 0.05 36.85
CA LEU A 245 -65.05 1.52 36.72
C LEU A 245 -64.68 1.96 35.29
N GLN A 246 -65.45 2.92 34.76
CA GLN A 246 -64.96 3.88 33.78
C GLN A 246 -63.89 4.78 34.44
N MET A 247 -62.72 4.88 33.81
CA MET A 247 -61.78 5.98 34.04
C MET A 247 -61.80 6.94 32.83
N PRO A 248 -61.61 8.25 33.05
CA PRO A 248 -61.76 9.26 32.01
C PRO A 248 -60.56 9.28 31.05
N PRO A 249 -60.71 9.88 29.84
CA PRO A 249 -59.63 9.98 28.88
C PRO A 249 -58.68 11.11 29.27
N HIS A 250 -57.45 10.78 29.66
CA HIS A 250 -56.37 11.76 29.68
C HIS A 250 -55.68 11.77 28.33
N ALA A 251 -55.96 12.82 27.56
CA ALA A 251 -55.13 13.24 26.44
C ALA A 251 -53.87 13.89 27.02
N GLU A 252 -52.72 13.22 26.91
CA GLU A 252 -51.42 13.88 27.05
C GLU A 252 -50.85 14.16 25.66
N ASN A 253 -50.99 15.43 25.32
CA ASN A 253 -50.40 16.12 24.20
C ASN A 253 -48.89 16.24 24.46
N ILE A 254 -48.07 15.38 23.83
CA ILE A 254 -46.62 15.50 23.90
C ILE A 254 -46.21 16.63 22.97
N ALA A 255 -46.05 17.82 23.55
CA ALA A 255 -45.37 18.94 22.92
C ALA A 255 -43.90 18.56 22.71
N VAL A 256 -43.51 18.37 21.44
CA VAL A 256 -42.11 18.22 21.05
C VAL A 256 -41.43 19.58 21.16
N ASP A 257 -40.36 19.64 21.97
CA ASP A 257 -39.51 20.82 22.14
C ASP A 257 -38.80 21.18 20.81
N PRO A 258 -38.97 22.41 20.29
CA PRO A 258 -38.35 22.83 19.02
C PRO A 258 -36.81 22.89 19.06
N LYS A 259 -36.15 22.73 20.22
CA LYS A 259 -34.68 22.66 20.28
C LYS A 259 -34.07 21.35 19.76
N ILE A 260 -34.85 20.28 19.60
CA ILE A 260 -34.32 18.98 19.15
C ILE A 260 -34.14 18.93 17.61
N MET A 261 -34.68 19.88 16.87
CA MET A 261 -34.61 19.95 15.39
C MET A 261 -33.34 20.65 14.83
N GLN A 262 -32.37 21.05 15.66
CA GLN A 262 -31.12 21.68 15.16
C GLN A 262 -29.91 20.75 15.07
N PHE A 263 -30.03 19.45 15.39
CA PHE A 263 -28.93 18.49 15.29
C PHE A 263 -28.97 17.58 14.05
N LEU A 264 -29.89 17.83 13.11
CA LEU A 264 -30.03 17.06 11.86
C LEU A 264 -30.00 17.97 10.61
N SER A 265 -29.01 18.86 10.52
CA SER A 265 -28.59 19.47 9.24
C SER A 265 -27.09 19.55 9.12
#